data_AF-A0A4R4M499-F1
#
_entry.id   AF-A0A4R4M499-F1
#
_cell.length_a   1.000
_cell.length_b   1.000
_cell.length_c   1.000
_cell.angle_alpha   90.00
_cell.angle_beta   90.00
_cell.angle_gamma   90.00
#
_symmetry.space_group_name_H-M   'P 1'
#
loop_
_entity.id
_entity.type
_entity.pdbx_description
1 polymer ?
#
loop_
_entity_poly.entity_id
_entity_poly.type
_entity_poly.pdbx_seq_one_letter_code
_entity_poly.pdbx_strand_id
1 'polypeptide(L)'
;MGPVEAALHAELEGWGAEIVSSALAVSALDVARRLDQGKVSPASASLLHGQLRQYLSDLRELAPQKEETDTVDEIRAQREKRRRGTA
;
A
#
# COMPACT_ATOMS: atom_id res chain seq x y z
N MET A 1 -18.29 5.88 -2.99
CA MET A 1 -17.08 5.11 -2.64
C MET A 1 -17.40 4.32 -1.39
N GLY A 2 -17.26 3.00 -1.41
CA GLY A 2 -17.45 2.17 -0.22
C GLY A 2 -16.18 2.08 0.62
N PRO A 3 -16.21 1.37 1.76
CA PRO A 3 -15.09 1.31 2.69
C PRO A 3 -13.84 0.66 2.09
N VAL A 4 -13.97 -0.40 1.29
CA VAL A 4 -12.81 -1.09 0.68
C VAL A 4 -12.19 -0.20 -0.41
N GLU A 5 -13.01 0.39 -1.28
CA GLU A 5 -12.56 1.32 -2.31
C GLU A 5 -11.88 2.55 -1.69
N ALA A 6 -12.42 3.08 -0.60
CA ALA A 6 -11.84 4.22 0.10
C ALA A 6 -10.48 3.92 0.75
N ALA A 7 -10.36 2.77 1.43
CA ALA A 7 -9.11 2.36 2.05
C ALA A 7 -8.01 2.14 1.00
N LEU A 8 -8.36 1.47 -0.10
CA LEU A 8 -7.43 1.24 -1.21
C LEU A 8 -6.97 2.55 -1.84
N HIS A 9 -7.88 3.51 -2.07
CA HIS A 9 -7.53 4.81 -2.64
C HIS A 9 -6.50 5.55 -1.78
N ALA A 10 -6.71 5.59 -0.46
CA ALA A 10 -5.78 6.23 0.48
C ALA A 10 -4.41 5.54 0.52
N GLU A 11 -4.36 4.22 0.41
CA GLU A 11 -3.10 3.46 0.35
C GLU A 11 -2.33 3.78 -0.94
N LEU A 12 -3.01 3.79 -2.09
CA LEU A 12 -2.40 4.12 -3.38
C LEU A 12 -1.87 5.55 -3.44
N GLU A 13 -2.60 6.52 -2.90
CA GLU A 13 -2.12 7.91 -2.76
C GLU A 13 -0.80 7.97 -1.98
N GLY A 14 -0.64 7.12 -0.97
CA GLY A 14 0.59 6.99 -0.20
C GLY A 14 1.78 6.42 -0.98
N TRP A 15 1.55 5.74 -2.10
CA TRP A 15 2.59 5.18 -2.98
C TRP A 15 2.99 6.10 -4.13
N GLY A 16 2.26 7.20 -4.34
CA GLY A 16 2.57 8.25 -5.30
C GLY A 16 1.73 8.20 -6.58
N ALA A 17 1.68 9.35 -7.29
CA ALA A 17 0.79 9.57 -8.42
C ALA A 17 0.99 8.59 -9.60
N GLU A 18 2.24 8.17 -9.85
CA GLU A 18 2.56 7.18 -10.88
C GLU A 18 1.85 5.85 -10.63
N ILE A 19 1.85 5.39 -9.37
CA ILE A 19 1.18 4.15 -8.96
C ILE A 19 -0.33 4.30 -9.04
N VAL A 20 -0.88 5.42 -8.55
CA VAL A 20 -2.32 5.72 -8.60
C VAL A 20 -2.86 5.68 -10.04
N SER A 21 -2.08 6.20 -11.00
CA SER A 21 -2.49 6.25 -12.42
C SER A 21 -2.26 4.94 -13.19
N SER A 22 -1.61 3.95 -12.57
CA SER A 22 -1.28 2.69 -13.23
C SER A 22 -2.54 1.87 -13.57
N ALA A 23 -2.48 1.10 -14.66
CA ALA A 23 -3.57 0.19 -15.04
C ALA A 23 -3.88 -0.85 -13.95
N LEU A 24 -2.87 -1.22 -13.16
CA LEU A 24 -3.00 -2.16 -12.05
C LEU A 24 -3.78 -1.55 -10.88
N ALA A 25 -3.51 -0.29 -10.54
CA ALA A 25 -4.27 0.45 -9.52
C ALA A 25 -5.74 0.64 -9.93
N VAL A 26 -5.99 0.97 -11.19
CA VAL A 26 -7.36 1.06 -11.74
C VAL A 26 -8.10 -0.28 -11.61
N SER A 27 -7.42 -1.38 -11.90
CA SER A 27 -7.99 -2.74 -11.78
C SER A 27 -8.30 -3.11 -10.33
N ALA A 28 -7.40 -2.76 -9.41
CA ALA A 28 -7.60 -2.99 -7.97
C ALA A 28 -8.79 -2.17 -7.43
N LEU A 29 -8.94 -0.91 -7.84
CA LEU A 29 -10.07 -0.05 -7.47
C LEU A 29 -11.41 -0.58 -8.00
N ASP A 30 -11.44 -1.13 -9.21
CA ASP A 30 -12.65 -1.77 -9.74
C ASP A 30 -13.06 -3.00 -8.91
N VAL A 31 -12.09 -3.84 -8.53
CA VAL A 31 -12.34 -4.99 -7.65
C VAL A 31 -12.86 -4.55 -6.28
N ALA A 32 -12.23 -3.55 -5.67
CA ALA A 32 -12.66 -2.98 -4.40
C ALA A 32 -14.10 -2.44 -4.46
N ARG A 33 -14.43 -1.71 -5.53
CA ARG A 33 -15.80 -1.21 -5.76
C ARG A 33 -16.81 -2.34 -5.89
N ARG A 34 -16.48 -3.43 -6.59
CA ARG A 34 -17.38 -4.60 -6.73
C ARG A 34 -17.63 -5.29 -5.39
N LEU A 35 -16.61 -5.38 -4.55
CA LEU A 35 -16.72 -5.92 -3.18
C LEU A 35 -17.65 -5.04 -2.32
N ASP A 36 -17.48 -3.72 -2.38
CA ASP A 36 -18.30 -2.77 -1.63
C ASP A 36 -19.78 -2.78 -2.03
N GLN A 37 -20.09 -3.09 -3.29
CA GLN A 37 -21.49 -3.15 -3.75
C GLN A 37 -22.27 -4.29 -3.12
N GLY A 38 -21.62 -5.34 -2.60
CA GLY A 38 -22.28 -6.48 -1.97
C GLY A 38 -23.19 -7.30 -2.91
N LYS A 39 -23.09 -7.08 -4.23
CA LYS A 39 -23.92 -7.73 -5.26
C LYS A 39 -23.33 -9.05 -5.76
N VAL A 40 -22.16 -9.44 -5.26
CA VAL A 40 -21.44 -10.64 -5.68
C VAL A 40 -21.78 -11.81 -4.76
N SER A 41 -21.85 -13.02 -5.33
CA SER A 41 -22.03 -14.23 -4.53
C SER A 41 -20.87 -14.41 -3.54
N PRO A 42 -21.05 -15.12 -2.41
CA PRO A 42 -19.95 -15.37 -1.47
C PRO A 42 -18.72 -16.00 -2.12
N ALA A 43 -18.90 -16.96 -3.04
CA ALA A 43 -17.81 -17.58 -3.78
C ALA A 43 -17.06 -16.56 -4.67
N SER A 44 -17.80 -15.70 -5.37
CA SER A 44 -17.22 -14.62 -6.17
C SER A 44 -16.50 -13.60 -5.31
N ALA A 45 -17.04 -13.26 -4.14
CA ALA A 45 -16.38 -12.36 -3.19
C ALA A 45 -15.03 -12.92 -2.72
N SER A 46 -14.96 -14.22 -2.41
CA SER A 46 -13.69 -14.87 -2.05
C SER A 46 -12.65 -14.79 -3.17
N LEU A 47 -13.06 -14.99 -4.43
CA LEU A 47 -12.17 -14.84 -5.59
C LEU A 47 -11.68 -13.40 -5.76
N LEU A 48 -12.58 -12.43 -5.64
CA LEU A 48 -12.25 -11.00 -5.72
C LEU A 48 -11.31 -10.55 -4.60
N HIS A 49 -11.49 -11.05 -3.38
CA HIS A 49 -10.54 -10.81 -2.29
C HIS A 49 -9.16 -11.39 -2.59
N GLY A 50 -9.11 -12.61 -3.15
CA GLY A 50 -7.85 -13.21 -3.59
C GLY A 50 -7.14 -12.40 -4.68
N GLN A 51 -7.90 -11.94 -5.68
CA GLN A 51 -7.39 -11.10 -6.76
C GLN A 51 -6.91 -9.72 -6.25
N LEU A 52 -7.66 -9.10 -5.33
CA LEU A 52 -7.26 -7.84 -4.71
C LEU A 52 -5.93 -8.00 -3.95
N ARG A 53 -5.76 -9.11 -3.22
CA ARG A 53 -4.49 -9.42 -2.55
C ARG A 53 -3.32 -9.56 -3.53
N GLN A 54 -3.54 -10.20 -4.69
CA GLN A 54 -2.51 -10.30 -5.72
C GLN A 54 -2.13 -8.91 -6.26
N TYR A 55 -3.12 -8.10 -6.63
CA TYR A 55 -2.86 -6.73 -7.12
C TYR A 55 -2.12 -5.86 -6.11
N LEU A 56 -2.45 -5.95 -4.83
CA LEU A 56 -1.73 -5.23 -3.78
C LEU A 56 -0.27 -5.70 -3.66
N SER A 57 0.00 -6.99 -3.82
CA SER A 57 1.36 -7.52 -3.84
C SER A 57 2.14 -6.96 -5.02
N ASP A 58 1.56 -7.03 -6.22
CA ASP A 58 2.18 -6.56 -7.47
C ASP A 58 2.42 -5.04 -7.43
N LEU A 59 1.46 -4.26 -6.90
CA LEU A 59 1.62 -2.81 -6.74
C LEU A 59 2.69 -2.46 -5.71
N ARG A 60 2.86 -3.26 -4.65
CA ARG A 60 3.90 -3.04 -3.65
C ARG A 60 5.30 -3.30 -4.20
N GLU A 61 5.45 -4.18 -5.17
CA GLU A 61 6.72 -4.38 -5.89
C GLU A 61 7.07 -3.19 -6.79
N LEU A 62 6.06 -2.50 -7.31
CA LEU A 62 6.22 -1.32 -8.16
C LEU A 62 6.34 -0.01 -7.37
N ALA A 63 5.73 0.05 -6.19
CA ALA A 63 5.78 1.22 -5.33
C ALA A 63 7.22 1.49 -4.90
N PRO A 64 7.65 2.76 -4.83
CA PRO A 64 8.94 3.08 -4.25
C PRO A 64 8.98 2.48 -2.85
N GLN A 65 9.98 1.66 -2.55
CA GLN A 65 10.19 1.15 -1.19
C GLN A 65 10.23 2.40 -0.31
N LYS A 66 9.20 2.58 0.52
CA LYS A 66 9.36 3.42 1.70
C LYS A 66 10.58 2.81 2.36
N GLU A 67 11.68 3.55 2.43
CA GLU A 67 12.66 3.33 3.46
C GLU A 67 11.81 3.38 4.74
N GLU A 68 11.38 2.21 5.23
CA GLU A 68 11.25 2.00 6.65
C GLU A 68 12.58 2.54 7.14
N THR A 69 12.55 3.73 7.74
CA THR A 69 13.68 4.24 8.53
C THR A 69 13.97 3.14 9.51
N ASP A 70 14.88 2.29 9.09
CA ASP A 70 15.24 1.08 9.76
C ASP A 70 15.75 1.55 11.11
N THR A 71 15.32 0.91 12.18
CA THR A 71 15.71 1.22 13.56
C THR A 71 17.24 1.42 13.73
N VAL A 72 18.02 0.90 12.79
CA VAL A 72 19.46 1.10 12.60
C VAL A 72 19.88 2.56 12.36
N ASP A 73 19.11 3.36 11.61
CA ASP A 73 19.45 4.77 11.32
C ASP A 73 19.27 5.68 12.54
N GLU A 74 18.26 5.41 13.38
CA GLU A 74 18.11 6.09 14.66
C GLU A 74 19.28 5.79 15.61
N ILE A 75 19.75 4.54 15.65
CA ILE A 75 20.94 4.15 16.43
C ILE A 75 22.20 4.84 15.87
N ARG A 76 22.33 4.94 14.53
CA ARG A 76 23.46 5.63 13.89
C ARG A 76 23.47 7.13 14.24
N ALA A 77 22.32 7.80 14.13
CA ALA A 77 22.16 9.20 14.51
C ALA A 77 22.45 9.43 16.01
N GLN A 78 22.06 8.50 16.88
CA GLN A 78 22.32 8.60 18.32
C GLN A 78 23.81 8.36 18.67
N ARG A 79 24.52 7.52 17.90
CA ARG A 79 25.98 7.33 18.05
C ARG A 79 26.76 8.56 17.58
N GLU A 80 26.35 9.21 16.51
CA GLU A 80 26.99 10.45 16.04
C GLU A 80 26.79 11.62 17.02
N LYS A 81 25.59 11.77 17.59
CA LYS A 81 25.33 12.75 18.65
C LYS A 81 26.23 12.54 19.88
N ARG A 82 26.48 11.29 20.28
CA ARG A 82 27.40 10.99 21.40
C ARG A 82 28.85 11.31 21.06
N ARG A 83 29.31 11.05 19.84
CA ARG A 83 30.70 11.32 19.43
C ARG A 83 31.04 12.81 19.29
N ARG A 84 30.05 13.67 19.00
CA ARG A 84 30.25 15.13 18.94
C ARG A 84 30.14 15.82 20.30
N GLY A 85 29.60 15.15 21.31
CA GLY A 85 29.47 15.67 22.68
C GLY A 85 30.62 15.32 23.63
N THR A 86 31.63 14.58 23.15
CA THR A 86 32.83 14.17 23.92
C THR A 86 34.14 14.53 23.20
N ALA A 87 34.18 15.72 22.59
CA ALA A 87 35.42 16.38 22.17
C ALA A 87 35.54 17.72 22.90
#